data_AF-A0A3D6BEJ5-F1
#
_entry.id   AF-A0A3D6BEJ5-F1
#
_cell.length_a   1.000
_cell.length_b   1.000
_cell.length_c   1.000
_cell.angle_alpha   90.00
_cell.angle_beta   90.00
_cell.angle_gamma   90.00
#
_symmetry.space_group_name_H-M   'P 1'
#
loop_
_entity.id
_entity.type
_entity.pdbx_description
1 polymer ?
#
loop_
_entity_poly.entity_id
_entity_poly.type
_entity_poly.pdbx_seq_one_letter_code
_entity_poly.pdbx_strand_id
1 'polypeptide(L)'
;MMVTQKEYEKAKKQLDEAKRLIKEASVVINSFEQMELEVKRERLRRLKKNDFVEYIGGTKSKYLTIGNKYRLTGDSFGSRISIINDAGKRVVIKPIKFFKF
;
A
#
# COMPACT_ATOMS: atom_id res chain seq x y z
N MET A 1 -3.61 35.25 31.15
CA MET A 1 -2.52 34.38 31.65
C MET A 1 -1.26 34.70 30.85
N MET A 2 -0.21 35.20 31.50
CA MET A 2 1.10 35.39 30.87
C MET A 2 1.89 34.08 30.99
N VAL A 3 2.32 33.52 29.87
CA VAL A 3 3.22 32.36 29.84
C VAL A 3 4.60 32.82 30.32
N THR A 4 5.15 32.16 31.33
CA THR A 4 6.48 32.48 31.83
C THR A 4 7.55 32.04 30.84
N GLN A 5 8.69 32.73 30.82
CA GLN A 5 9.80 32.41 29.92
C GLN A 5 10.31 30.96 30.09
N LYS A 6 10.26 30.43 31.32
CA LYS A 6 10.59 29.03 31.62
C LYS A 6 9.58 28.04 31.01
N GLU A 7 8.29 28.36 31.03
CA GLU A 7 7.26 27.52 30.40
C GLU A 7 7.40 27.52 28.87
N TYR A 8 7.72 28.67 28.27
CA TYR A 8 7.99 28.78 26.84
C TYR A 8 9.20 27.94 26.41
N GLU A 9 10.32 28.00 27.13
CA GLU A 9 11.50 27.20 26.82
C GLU A 9 11.26 25.70 27.00
N LYS A 10 10.50 25.30 28.04
CA LYS A 10 10.12 23.90 28.23
C LYS A 10 9.24 23.39 27.09
N ALA A 11 8.24 24.17 26.69
CA ALA A 11 7.36 23.84 25.56
C ALA A 11 8.15 23.73 24.25
N LYS A 12 9.10 24.64 24.01
CA LYS A 12 9.97 24.60 22.81
C LYS A 12 10.81 23.32 22.77
N LYS A 13 11.43 22.93 23.89
CA LYS A 13 12.21 21.69 23.99
C LYS A 13 11.35 20.45 23.69
N GLN A 14 10.15 20.39 24.26
CA GLN A 14 9.21 19.28 24.01
C GLN A 14 8.78 19.21 22.53
N LEU A 15 8.60 20.37 21.89
CA LEU A 15 8.21 20.46 20.48
C LEU A 15 9.36 20.01 19.56
N ASP A 16 10.60 20.37 19.89
CA ASP A 16 11.78 19.93 19.15
C ASP A 16 12.04 18.42 19.31
N GLU A 17 11.83 17.88 20.51
CA GLU A 17 11.89 16.44 20.78
C GLU A 17 10.81 15.67 20.00
N ALA A 18 9.56 16.14 20.04
CA ALA A 18 8.47 15.56 19.28
C ALA A 18 8.74 15.55 17.76
N LYS A 19 9.31 16.64 17.21
CA LYS A 19 9.71 16.71 15.80
C LYS A 19 10.80 15.68 15.45
N ARG A 20 11.78 15.47 16.34
CA ARG A 20 12.81 14.43 16.15
C ARG A 20 12.19 13.04 16.12
N LEU A 21 11.34 12.73 17.09
CA LEU A 21 10.64 11.44 17.16
C LEU A 21 9.76 11.19 15.93
N ILE A 22 9.04 12.21 15.46
CA ILE A 22 8.23 12.11 14.21
C ILE A 22 9.12 11.80 13.01
N LYS A 23 10.29 12.45 12.91
CA LYS A 23 11.24 12.24 11.82
C LYS A 23 11.80 10.81 11.85
N GLU A 24 12.21 10.33 13.02
CA GLU A 24 12.71 8.96 13.21
C GLU A 24 11.63 7.93 12.88
N ALA A 25 10.40 8.13 13.37
CA ALA A 25 9.26 7.28 13.05
C ALA A 25 8.98 7.26 11.53
N SER A 26 9.07 8.41 10.86
CA SER A 26 8.87 8.51 9.41
C SER A 26 9.92 7.70 8.62
N VAL A 27 11.18 7.69 9.05
CA VAL A 27 12.23 6.89 8.42
C VAL A 27 11.93 5.40 8.55
N VAL A 28 11.51 4.96 9.75
CA VAL A 28 11.15 3.56 10.01
C VAL A 28 9.91 3.15 9.21
N ILE A 29 8.87 3.98 9.18
CA ILE A 29 7.66 3.69 8.38
C ILE A 29 8.03 3.55 6.90
N ASN A 30 8.83 4.45 6.35
CA ASN A 30 9.26 4.38 4.96
C ASN A 30 10.05 3.10 4.65
N SER A 31 10.91 2.62 5.56
CA SER A 31 11.64 1.38 5.33
C SER A 31 10.71 0.16 5.35
N PHE A 32 9.75 0.12 6.27
CA PHE A 32 8.73 -0.93 6.31
C PHE A 32 7.86 -0.94 5.06
N GLU A 33 7.41 0.22 4.59
CA GLU A 33 6.64 0.33 3.34
C GLU A 33 7.43 -0.17 2.13
N GLN A 34 8.73 0.11 2.07
CA GLN A 34 9.61 -0.41 1.02
C GLN A 34 9.72 -1.94 1.06
N MET A 35 9.93 -2.50 2.26
CA MET A 35 10.03 -3.94 2.46
C MET A 35 8.72 -4.66 2.08
N GLU A 36 7.57 -4.15 2.51
CA GLU A 36 6.27 -4.71 2.12
C GLU A 36 6.06 -4.68 0.60
N LEU A 37 6.47 -3.59 -0.04
CA LEU A 37 6.34 -3.42 -1.47
C LEU A 37 7.24 -4.38 -2.25
N GLU A 38 8.43 -4.67 -1.73
CA GLU A 38 9.35 -5.66 -2.29
C GLU A 38 8.79 -7.09 -2.15
N VAL A 39 8.32 -7.47 -0.97
CA VAL A 39 7.67 -8.77 -0.74
C VAL A 39 6.47 -8.95 -1.67
N LYS A 40 5.64 -7.91 -1.84
CA LYS A 40 4.52 -7.94 -2.79
C LYS A 40 4.99 -8.09 -4.24
N ARG A 41 6.08 -7.44 -4.64
CA ARG A 41 6.65 -7.61 -5.99
C ARG A 41 7.15 -9.04 -6.21
N GLU A 42 7.78 -9.66 -5.21
CA GLU A 42 8.23 -11.04 -5.33
C GLU A 42 7.07 -12.02 -5.47
N ARG A 43 6.04 -11.90 -4.63
CA ARG A 43 4.84 -12.74 -4.75
C ARG A 43 4.16 -12.56 -6.09
N LEU A 44 4.05 -11.32 -6.56
CA LEU A 44 3.50 -11.01 -7.87
C LEU A 44 4.24 -11.78 -8.99
N ARG A 45 5.58 -11.81 -8.98
CA ARG A 45 6.39 -12.54 -9.98
C ARG A 45 6.15 -14.05 -9.97
N ARG A 46 5.68 -14.61 -8.86
CA ARG A 46 5.38 -16.04 -8.72
C ARG A 46 3.99 -16.41 -9.23
N LEU A 47 3.10 -15.43 -9.44
CA LEU A 47 1.74 -15.69 -9.92
C LEU A 47 1.73 -16.22 -11.36
N LYS A 48 0.97 -17.30 -11.53
CA LYS A 48 0.77 -18.05 -12.77
C LYS A 48 -0.64 -17.90 -13.32
N LYS A 49 -0.81 -18.28 -14.58
CA LYS A 49 -2.13 -18.44 -15.19
C LYS A 49 -3.01 -19.33 -14.30
N ASN A 50 -4.27 -18.93 -14.14
CA ASN A 50 -5.28 -19.57 -13.29
C ASN A 50 -5.15 -19.36 -11.77
N ASP A 51 -4.09 -18.69 -11.30
CA ASP A 51 -4.05 -18.24 -9.91
C ASP A 51 -5.18 -17.23 -9.64
N PHE A 52 -5.51 -17.04 -8.37
CA PHE A 52 -6.52 -16.08 -7.95
C PHE A 52 -5.89 -14.92 -7.19
N VAL A 53 -6.42 -13.73 -7.42
CA VAL A 53 -6.09 -12.52 -6.68
C VAL A 53 -7.37 -11.94 -6.11
N GLU A 54 -7.32 -11.42 -4.89
CA GLU A 54 -8.50 -10.84 -4.23
C GLU A 54 -8.42 -9.33 -4.29
N TYR A 55 -9.47 -8.67 -4.78
CA TYR A 55 -9.51 -7.21 -4.82
C TYR A 55 -9.82 -6.63 -3.44
N ILE A 56 -8.91 -5.84 -2.89
CA ILE A 56 -9.03 -5.24 -1.55
C ILE A 56 -9.50 -3.77 -1.58
N GLY A 57 -9.78 -3.22 -2.77
CA GLY A 57 -10.23 -1.83 -2.93
C GLY A 57 -9.08 -0.85 -3.19
N GLY A 58 -9.16 0.35 -2.61
CA GLY A 58 -8.17 1.43 -2.74
C GLY A 58 -8.50 2.51 -3.78
N THR A 59 -9.12 2.15 -4.90
CA THR A 59 -9.68 3.10 -5.87
C THR A 59 -11.12 2.69 -6.14
N LYS A 60 -12.08 3.62 -6.22
CA LYS A 60 -13.47 3.27 -6.58
C LYS A 60 -13.50 2.72 -8.02
N SER A 61 -13.40 1.40 -8.16
CA SER A 61 -13.55 0.69 -9.43
C SER A 61 -15.03 0.41 -9.68
N LYS A 62 -15.51 0.67 -10.91
CA LYS A 62 -16.86 0.27 -11.34
C LYS A 62 -16.95 -1.20 -11.76
N TYR A 63 -15.81 -1.88 -11.90
CA TYR A 63 -15.71 -3.20 -12.52
C TYR A 63 -15.00 -4.23 -11.64
N LEU A 64 -14.67 -3.85 -10.41
CA LEU A 64 -14.06 -4.73 -9.42
C LEU A 64 -14.79 -4.56 -8.10
N THR A 65 -15.23 -5.68 -7.53
CA THR A 65 -15.98 -5.77 -6.29
C THR A 65 -15.03 -6.16 -5.17
N ILE A 66 -15.03 -5.38 -4.07
CA ILE A 66 -14.14 -5.61 -2.93
C ILE A 66 -14.44 -6.99 -2.31
N GLY A 67 -13.40 -7.75 -2.00
CA GLY A 67 -13.48 -9.12 -1.50
C GLY A 67 -13.67 -10.18 -2.59
N ASN A 68 -13.93 -9.79 -3.84
CA ASN A 68 -14.06 -10.74 -4.93
C ASN A 68 -12.69 -11.26 -5.40
N LYS A 69 -12.67 -12.53 -5.79
CA LYS A 69 -11.47 -13.22 -6.29
C LYS A 69 -11.51 -13.32 -7.81
N TYR A 70 -10.45 -12.83 -8.44
CA TYR A 70 -10.30 -12.79 -9.88
C TYR A 70 -9.23 -13.77 -10.33
N ARG A 71 -9.58 -14.60 -11.30
CA ARG A 71 -8.66 -15.56 -11.90
C ARG A 71 -7.74 -14.86 -12.90
N LEU A 72 -6.44 -15.16 -12.84
CA LEU A 72 -5.47 -14.72 -13.82
C LEU A 72 -5.70 -15.41 -15.17
N THR A 73 -5.77 -14.62 -16.24
CA THR A 73 -5.90 -15.13 -17.62
C THR A 73 -4.55 -15.53 -18.24
N GLY A 74 -3.44 -15.20 -17.58
CA GLY A 74 -2.07 -15.49 -18.00
C GLY A 74 -1.10 -15.25 -16.83
N ASP A 75 0.16 -15.64 -17.01
CA ASP A 75 1.22 -15.40 -16.03
C ASP A 75 1.37 -13.89 -15.75
N SER A 76 1.85 -13.58 -14.54
CA SER A 76 2.25 -12.20 -14.24
C SER A 76 3.36 -11.75 -15.19
N PHE A 77 3.32 -10.48 -15.60
CA PHE A 77 4.34 -9.90 -16.46
C PHE A 77 4.78 -8.56 -15.91
N GLY A 78 6.07 -8.46 -15.55
CA GLY A 78 6.63 -7.28 -14.90
C GLY A 78 5.91 -6.95 -13.60
N SER A 79 5.16 -5.85 -13.58
CA SER A 79 4.38 -5.38 -12.42
C SER A 79 2.87 -5.46 -12.68
N ARG A 80 2.43 -6.28 -13.63
CA ARG A 80 1.04 -6.34 -14.09
C ARG A 80 0.50 -7.77 -14.08
N ILE A 81 -0.81 -7.86 -13.90
CA ILE A 81 -1.59 -9.09 -14.09
C ILE A 81 -2.72 -8.85 -15.09
N SER A 82 -3.17 -9.93 -15.72
CA SER A 82 -4.36 -9.93 -16.57
C SER A 82 -5.47 -10.73 -15.90
N ILE A 83 -6.66 -10.16 -15.75
CA ILE A 83 -7.84 -10.81 -15.15
C ILE A 83 -9.09 -10.56 -16.00
N ILE A 84 -10.15 -11.34 -15.78
CA ILE A 84 -11.50 -11.02 -16.27
C ILE A 84 -12.22 -10.25 -15.16
N ASN A 85 -12.73 -9.06 -15.44
CA ASN A 85 -13.42 -8.21 -14.46
C ASN A 85 -14.90 -8.60 -14.27
N ASP A 86 -15.63 -7.90 -13.40
CA ASP A 86 -17.05 -8.19 -13.13
C ASP A 86 -17.95 -8.03 -14.36
N ALA A 87 -17.51 -7.28 -15.37
CA ALA A 87 -18.23 -7.09 -16.63
C ALA A 87 -17.85 -8.13 -17.71
N GLY A 88 -17.11 -9.19 -17.35
CA GLY A 88 -16.66 -10.23 -18.29
C GLY A 88 -15.56 -9.79 -19.25
N LYS A 89 -14.95 -8.62 -19.05
CA LYS A 89 -13.90 -8.07 -19.92
C LYS A 89 -12.52 -8.38 -19.37
N ARG A 90 -11.60 -8.76 -20.26
CA ARG A 90 -10.17 -8.90 -19.91
C ARG A 90 -9.55 -7.54 -19.67
N VAL A 91 -8.90 -7.36 -18.53
CA VAL A 91 -8.20 -6.13 -18.15
C VAL A 91 -6.79 -6.44 -17.67
N VAL A 92 -5.86 -5.50 -17.91
CA VAL A 92 -4.48 -5.56 -17.43
C VAL A 92 -4.25 -4.44 -16.43
N ILE A 93 -3.80 -4.79 -15.22
CA ILE A 93 -3.75 -3.86 -14.10
C ILE A 93 -2.47 -4.02 -13.28
N LYS A 94 -2.08 -2.98 -12.54
CA LYS A 94 -0.99 -3.01 -11.55
C LYS A 94 -1.58 -3.40 -10.18
N PRO A 95 -1.35 -4.64 -9.68
CA PRO A 95 -2.11 -5.17 -8.55
C PRO A 95 -1.58 -4.76 -7.17
N ILE A 96 -0.33 -4.30 -7.09
CA ILE A 96 0.44 -4.15 -5.83
C ILE A 96 -0.31 -3.40 -4.72
N LYS A 97 -1.14 -2.40 -5.06
CA LYS A 97 -1.87 -1.58 -4.09
C LYS A 97 -3.31 -2.03 -3.84
N PHE A 98 -3.89 -2.82 -4.73
CA PHE A 98 -5.34 -3.02 -4.80
C PHE A 98 -5.74 -4.49 -4.71
N PHE A 99 -4.77 -5.39 -4.73
CA PHE A 99 -5.01 -6.83 -4.67
C PHE A 99 -4.17 -7.48 -3.59
N LYS A 100 -4.75 -8.53 -3.00
CA LYS A 100 -4.10 -9.46 -2.10
C LYS A 100 -3.79 -10.75 -2.85
N PHE A 101 -2.59 -11.27 -2.63
CA PHE A 101 -2.04 -12.50 -3.20
C PHE A 101 -1.02 -13.14 -2.27
#